data_AF-A0A932MIL9-F1
#
_entry.id   AF-A0A932MIL9-F1
#
_cell.length_a   1.000
_cell.length_b   1.000
_cell.length_c   1.000
_cell.angle_alpha   90.00
_cell.angle_beta   90.00
_cell.angle_gamma   90.00
#
_symmetry.space_group_name_H-M   'P 1'
#
loop_
_entity.id
_entity.type
_entity.pdbx_description
1 polymer ?
#
loop_
_entity_poly.entity_id
_entity_poly.type
_entity_poly.pdbx_seq_one_letter_code
_entity_poly.pdbx_strand_id
1 'polypeptide(L)'
;QLQAQAQGVVNLALLAPQHEGIAPSIFYVDSAGGHWVGDQAWGGISNGEYLSMVHNAWTNYWLLQWADLLPERKAELENYARAFADFLVARQQPSGVLSSWYHPETLVPAEELRDENAETAGAALLLAEVFARTKEERYLAASERAMQYVFKNILPEHKWFDYETFFSCSRKPLGFFDSYTQQHPQNTLSMQQAAEACYELFRLTKNDLYRVKGAEIIDYLSLSQQVWSPAWLSCELFGGFGVQNTDGEWSDSRQGYFAVTFMNYYELTGEREYFERGVAALRAMFSLFESPESPRTAENYAHSALDQLAGVTGLHWGTGSSVVSIHLITARYGDAYVNVEQKWGVGIDGCRIPEVRINGNRMEVTLLDNVNSPRSIQLKFDKMDDTQYEVIVNGVSYGKKMKDELSKGLAIGL
;
A
#
# COMPACT_ATOMS: atom_id res chain seq x y z
N GLN A 1 4.01 24.79 -11.73
CA GLN A 1 3.07 24.07 -12.61
C GLN A 1 2.64 22.74 -12.01
N LEU A 2 3.55 21.79 -11.74
CA LEU A 2 3.21 20.48 -11.16
C LEU A 2 2.48 20.58 -9.80
N GLN A 3 2.96 21.44 -8.90
CA GLN A 3 2.28 21.68 -7.62
C GLN A 3 0.83 22.18 -7.80
N ALA A 4 0.59 23.06 -8.77
CA ALA A 4 -0.76 23.55 -9.06
C ALA A 4 -1.67 22.46 -9.64
N GLN A 5 -1.13 21.58 -10.49
CA GLN A 5 -1.88 20.41 -10.99
C GLN A 5 -2.22 19.42 -9.88
N ALA A 6 -1.26 19.14 -8.99
CA ALA A 6 -1.48 18.25 -7.86
C ALA A 6 -2.54 18.80 -6.88
N GLN A 7 -2.48 20.11 -6.57
CA GLN A 7 -3.53 20.77 -5.82
C GLN A 7 -4.88 20.80 -6.56
N GLY A 8 -4.88 20.78 -7.90
CA GLY A 8 -6.08 20.61 -8.72
C GLY A 8 -6.80 19.28 -8.47
N VAL A 9 -6.05 18.19 -8.26
CA VAL A 9 -6.62 16.88 -7.88
C VAL A 9 -7.25 16.95 -6.49
N VAL A 10 -6.57 17.58 -5.54
CA VAL A 10 -7.11 17.81 -4.18
C VAL A 10 -8.39 18.65 -4.24
N ASN A 11 -8.41 19.70 -5.06
CA ASN A 11 -9.59 20.54 -5.26
C ASN A 11 -10.75 19.73 -5.83
N LEU A 12 -10.50 18.89 -6.83
CA LEU A 12 -11.54 18.04 -7.40
C LEU A 12 -12.11 17.08 -6.34
N ALA A 13 -11.26 16.43 -5.55
CA ALA A 13 -11.71 15.54 -4.48
C ALA A 13 -12.60 16.27 -3.45
N LEU A 14 -12.21 17.48 -3.03
CA LEU A 14 -12.98 18.27 -2.07
C LEU A 14 -14.30 18.84 -2.63
N LEU A 15 -14.45 18.88 -3.97
CA LEU A 15 -15.70 19.26 -4.62
C LEU A 15 -16.72 18.11 -4.68
N ALA A 16 -16.34 16.88 -4.32
CA ALA A 16 -17.27 15.77 -4.27
C ALA A 16 -18.33 16.03 -3.17
N PRO A 17 -19.63 16.09 -3.53
CA PRO A 17 -20.68 16.49 -2.58
C PRO A 17 -20.88 15.39 -1.52
N GLN A 18 -20.68 15.73 -0.26
CA GLN A 18 -20.94 14.82 0.86
C GLN A 18 -22.43 14.81 1.23
N HIS A 19 -22.97 13.61 1.44
CA HIS A 19 -24.26 13.38 2.10
C HIS A 19 -24.01 12.65 3.43
N GLU A 20 -24.22 13.36 4.54
CA GLU A 20 -23.81 12.91 5.90
C GLU A 20 -22.33 12.50 6.02
N GLY A 21 -21.46 12.92 5.10
CA GLY A 21 -20.02 12.67 5.12
C GLY A 21 -19.52 11.70 4.04
N ILE A 22 -20.36 10.80 3.53
CA ILE A 22 -19.99 9.95 2.38
C ILE A 22 -20.24 10.68 1.06
N ALA A 23 -19.37 10.50 0.08
CA ALA A 23 -19.40 11.20 -1.20
C ALA A 23 -19.39 10.22 -2.40
N PRO A 24 -19.80 10.68 -3.60
CA PRO A 24 -19.53 9.95 -4.84
C PRO A 24 -18.02 9.87 -5.13
N SER A 25 -17.58 8.75 -5.70
CA SER A 25 -16.14 8.45 -5.82
C SER A 25 -15.54 8.77 -7.19
N ILE A 26 -16.38 8.95 -8.22
CA ILE A 26 -15.91 9.12 -9.60
C ILE A 26 -16.49 10.39 -10.19
N PHE A 27 -15.61 11.18 -10.80
CA PHE A 27 -15.97 12.34 -11.60
C PHE A 27 -15.74 12.06 -13.07
N TYR A 28 -16.81 12.08 -13.87
CA TYR A 28 -16.71 12.02 -15.33
C TYR A 28 -16.65 13.43 -15.90
N VAL A 29 -15.74 13.65 -16.83
CA VAL A 29 -15.72 14.87 -17.65
C VAL A 29 -16.60 14.65 -18.86
N ASP A 30 -17.57 15.54 -19.06
CA ASP A 30 -18.47 15.52 -20.21
C ASP A 30 -18.66 16.93 -20.81
N SER A 31 -19.52 17.04 -21.83
CA SER A 31 -19.80 18.30 -22.51
C SER A 31 -20.45 19.37 -21.62
N ALA A 32 -20.99 19.01 -20.45
CA ALA A 32 -21.61 19.92 -19.50
C ALA A 32 -20.64 20.41 -18.41
N GLY A 33 -19.35 20.00 -18.47
CA GLY A 33 -18.35 20.33 -17.47
C GLY A 33 -18.11 19.23 -16.44
N GLY A 34 -18.84 18.11 -16.55
CA GLY A 34 -18.67 16.91 -15.76
C GLY A 34 -19.70 16.70 -14.65
N HIS A 35 -19.75 15.46 -14.15
CA HIS A 35 -20.68 15.03 -13.12
C HIS A 35 -20.06 13.96 -12.23
N TRP A 36 -20.60 13.84 -11.01
CA TRP A 36 -20.21 12.82 -10.04
C TRP A 36 -21.12 11.59 -10.15
N VAL A 37 -20.53 10.40 -9.97
CA VAL A 37 -21.26 9.14 -9.78
C VAL A 37 -20.74 8.41 -8.55
N GLY A 38 -21.59 7.59 -7.94
CA GLY A 38 -21.27 6.91 -6.69
C GLY A 38 -20.03 6.03 -6.79
N ASP A 39 -19.97 5.24 -7.86
CA ASP A 39 -18.93 4.26 -8.14
C ASP A 39 -18.85 3.94 -9.64
N GLN A 40 -17.89 3.10 -10.06
CA GLN A 40 -17.66 2.73 -11.45
C GLN A 40 -18.80 1.86 -11.98
N ALA A 41 -19.36 2.20 -13.15
CA ALA A 41 -20.50 1.47 -13.69
C ALA A 41 -20.24 -0.01 -13.99
N TRP A 42 -18.98 -0.39 -14.24
CA TRP A 42 -18.60 -1.78 -14.50
C TRP A 42 -18.48 -2.63 -13.22
N GLY A 43 -18.31 -1.98 -12.07
CA GLY A 43 -17.95 -2.63 -10.82
C GLY A 43 -18.89 -2.36 -9.65
N GLY A 44 -19.30 -1.11 -9.50
CA GLY A 44 -20.20 -0.69 -8.45
C GLY A 44 -21.59 -1.31 -8.57
N ILE A 45 -22.27 -1.38 -7.43
CA ILE A 45 -23.65 -1.87 -7.32
C ILE A 45 -24.61 -0.91 -8.04
N SER A 46 -25.66 -1.46 -8.66
CA SER A 46 -26.64 -0.73 -9.46
C SER A 46 -25.99 0.16 -10.53
N ASN A 47 -25.12 -0.41 -11.35
CA ASN A 47 -24.36 0.32 -12.38
C ASN A 47 -23.60 1.54 -11.85
N GLY A 48 -23.05 1.45 -10.63
CA GLY A 48 -22.24 2.52 -10.03
C GLY A 48 -23.04 3.65 -9.36
N GLU A 49 -24.34 3.45 -9.11
CA GLU A 49 -25.17 4.47 -8.43
C GLU A 49 -24.91 4.54 -6.93
N TYR A 50 -24.51 3.43 -6.31
CA TYR A 50 -24.25 3.39 -4.87
C TYR A 50 -22.92 4.03 -4.51
N LEU A 51 -22.87 4.64 -3.32
CA LEU A 51 -21.66 5.26 -2.78
C LEU A 51 -20.76 4.19 -2.15
N SER A 52 -19.53 4.06 -2.65
CA SER A 52 -18.54 3.09 -2.15
C SER A 52 -17.87 3.58 -0.87
N MET A 53 -17.99 2.79 0.20
CA MET A 53 -17.35 3.05 1.48
C MET A 53 -15.83 2.98 1.38
N VAL A 54 -15.30 1.94 0.72
CA VAL A 54 -13.84 1.73 0.64
C VAL A 54 -13.15 2.80 -0.22
N HIS A 55 -13.78 3.25 -1.31
CA HIS A 55 -13.24 4.33 -2.14
C HIS A 55 -13.19 5.66 -1.38
N ASN A 56 -14.22 5.94 -0.57
CA ASN A 56 -14.22 7.09 0.32
C ASN A 56 -13.16 6.93 1.43
N ALA A 57 -13.02 5.75 2.03
CA ALA A 57 -12.00 5.51 3.05
C ALA A 57 -10.58 5.76 2.53
N TRP A 58 -10.29 5.24 1.34
CA TRP A 58 -8.99 5.42 0.70
C TRP A 58 -8.73 6.88 0.28
N THR A 59 -9.72 7.53 -0.33
CA THR A 59 -9.62 8.95 -0.70
C THR A 59 -9.35 9.82 0.53
N ASN A 60 -10.13 9.65 1.59
CA ASN A 60 -9.98 10.44 2.81
C ASN A 60 -8.67 10.15 3.55
N TYR A 61 -8.17 8.90 3.52
CA TYR A 61 -6.86 8.58 4.06
C TYR A 61 -5.76 9.38 3.37
N TRP A 62 -5.78 9.45 2.02
CA TRP A 62 -4.81 10.24 1.27
C TRP A 62 -5.00 11.75 1.42
N LEU A 63 -6.23 12.26 1.58
CA LEU A 63 -6.45 13.67 1.91
C LEU A 63 -5.79 14.05 3.24
N LEU A 64 -5.76 13.14 4.22
CA LEU A 64 -5.04 13.36 5.48
C LEU A 64 -3.52 13.37 5.27
N GLN A 65 -2.97 12.52 4.40
CA GLN A 65 -1.54 12.60 4.03
C GLN A 65 -1.22 13.93 3.32
N TRP A 66 -2.12 14.41 2.46
CA TRP A 66 -2.02 15.73 1.83
C TRP A 66 -2.05 16.87 2.85
N ALA A 67 -2.75 16.72 3.97
CA ALA A 67 -2.84 17.74 5.00
C ALA A 67 -1.48 18.04 5.67
N ASP A 68 -0.55 17.08 5.66
CA ASP A 68 0.82 17.29 6.14
C ASP A 68 1.73 17.94 5.09
N LEU A 69 1.39 17.81 3.80
CA LEU A 69 2.10 18.45 2.69
C LEU A 69 1.59 19.85 2.36
N LEU A 70 0.35 20.18 2.75
CA LEU A 70 -0.34 21.45 2.51
C LEU A 70 -0.81 22.06 3.84
N PRO A 71 0.10 22.52 4.71
CA PRO A 71 -0.25 23.00 6.05
C PRO A 71 -1.26 24.15 6.06
N GLU A 72 -1.28 24.98 5.01
CA GLU A 72 -2.24 26.08 4.84
C GLU A 72 -3.68 25.60 4.57
N ARG A 73 -3.86 24.36 4.13
CA ARG A 73 -5.16 23.72 3.85
C ARG A 73 -5.50 22.62 4.84
N LYS A 74 -4.66 22.40 5.85
CA LYS A 74 -4.80 21.30 6.81
C LYS A 74 -6.19 21.21 7.42
N ALA A 75 -6.74 22.33 7.89
CA ALA A 75 -8.07 22.35 8.51
C ALA A 75 -9.20 21.97 7.53
N GLU A 76 -9.11 22.38 6.26
CA GLU A 76 -10.09 22.03 5.22
C GLU A 76 -10.10 20.52 4.97
N LEU A 77 -8.90 19.94 4.77
CA LEU A 77 -8.71 18.52 4.50
C LEU A 77 -9.13 17.65 5.69
N GLU A 78 -8.72 18.03 6.90
CA GLU A 78 -9.10 17.31 8.12
C GLU A 78 -10.60 17.40 8.40
N ASN A 79 -11.25 18.52 8.11
CA ASN A 79 -12.71 18.64 8.26
C ASN A 79 -13.48 17.75 7.27
N TYR A 80 -13.03 17.69 6.01
CA TYR A 80 -13.66 16.83 5.00
C TYR A 80 -13.55 15.34 5.38
N ALA A 81 -12.35 14.91 5.78
CA ALA A 81 -12.10 13.54 6.22
C ALA A 81 -12.84 13.19 7.52
N ARG A 82 -12.93 14.14 8.45
CA ARG A 82 -13.68 14.00 9.70
C ARG A 82 -15.17 13.75 9.45
N ALA A 83 -15.79 14.47 8.50
CA ALA A 83 -17.19 14.26 8.18
C ALA A 83 -17.45 12.80 7.74
N PHE A 84 -16.57 12.23 6.92
CA PHE A 84 -16.66 10.82 6.54
C PHE A 84 -16.36 9.87 7.72
N ALA A 85 -15.39 10.20 8.58
CA ALA A 85 -15.13 9.40 9.78
C ALA A 85 -16.33 9.38 10.74
N ASP A 86 -17.05 10.49 10.87
CA ASP A 86 -18.29 10.58 11.64
C ASP A 86 -19.39 9.68 11.07
N PHE A 87 -19.51 9.66 9.74
CA PHE A 87 -20.39 8.71 9.03
C PHE A 87 -20.04 7.26 9.38
N LEU A 88 -18.76 6.87 9.29
CA LEU A 88 -18.32 5.50 9.62
C LEU A 88 -18.66 5.13 11.07
N VAL A 89 -18.37 6.00 12.03
CA VAL A 89 -18.71 5.75 13.45
C VAL A 89 -20.22 5.55 13.63
N ALA A 90 -21.06 6.34 12.94
CA ALA A 90 -22.51 6.26 13.06
C ALA A 90 -23.12 5.02 12.35
N ARG A 91 -22.49 4.53 11.29
CA ARG A 91 -22.99 3.41 10.47
C ARG A 91 -22.37 2.05 10.80
N GLN A 92 -21.34 2.01 11.66
CA GLN A 92 -20.73 0.75 12.08
C GLN A 92 -21.74 -0.16 12.77
N GLN A 93 -21.85 -1.40 12.30
CA GLN A 93 -22.77 -2.37 12.85
C GLN A 93 -22.30 -2.89 14.23
N PRO A 94 -23.20 -3.50 15.03
CA PRO A 94 -22.82 -4.12 16.31
C PRO A 94 -21.73 -5.20 16.20
N SER A 95 -21.62 -5.88 15.06
CA SER A 95 -20.55 -6.86 14.80
C SER A 95 -19.17 -6.21 14.65
N GLY A 96 -19.11 -4.91 14.32
CA GLY A 96 -17.89 -4.18 13.98
C GLY A 96 -17.73 -3.90 12.49
N VAL A 97 -18.48 -4.60 11.63
CA VAL A 97 -18.42 -4.43 10.16
C VAL A 97 -18.97 -3.08 9.72
N LEU A 98 -18.40 -2.55 8.65
CA LEU A 98 -18.90 -1.42 7.89
C LEU A 98 -19.30 -1.91 6.50
N SER A 99 -20.53 -1.64 6.10
CA SER A 99 -21.05 -2.10 4.81
C SER A 99 -20.33 -1.44 3.65
N SER A 100 -20.12 -2.20 2.58
CA SER A 100 -19.32 -1.80 1.40
C SER A 100 -19.93 -0.63 0.61
N TRP A 101 -21.26 -0.57 0.52
CA TRP A 101 -21.98 0.44 -0.26
C TRP A 101 -23.23 0.97 0.43
N TYR A 102 -23.57 2.22 0.11
CA TYR A 102 -24.74 2.91 0.62
C TYR A 102 -25.54 3.56 -0.51
N HIS A 103 -26.87 3.47 -0.45
CA HIS A 103 -27.74 4.17 -1.39
C HIS A 103 -27.55 5.69 -1.24
N PRO A 104 -27.41 6.46 -2.34
CA PRO A 104 -27.02 7.87 -2.27
C PRO A 104 -28.01 8.75 -1.49
N GLU A 105 -29.32 8.51 -1.64
CA GLU A 105 -30.36 9.31 -0.96
C GLU A 105 -30.77 8.80 0.43
N THR A 106 -30.95 7.48 0.59
CA THR A 106 -31.49 6.91 1.83
C THR A 106 -30.40 6.46 2.81
N LEU A 107 -29.16 6.34 2.34
CA LEU A 107 -28.03 5.79 3.10
C LEU A 107 -28.32 4.39 3.65
N VAL A 108 -29.26 3.67 3.03
CA VAL A 108 -29.50 2.25 3.31
C VAL A 108 -28.36 1.46 2.65
N PRO A 109 -27.67 0.59 3.40
CA PRO A 109 -26.64 -0.26 2.84
C PRO A 109 -27.17 -1.15 1.70
N ALA A 110 -26.36 -1.37 0.66
CA ALA A 110 -26.62 -2.42 -0.33
C ALA A 110 -26.70 -3.80 0.36
N GLU A 111 -27.37 -4.78 -0.25
CA GLU A 111 -27.41 -6.14 0.30
C GLU A 111 -26.07 -6.86 0.11
N GLU A 112 -25.40 -6.59 -1.00
CA GLU A 112 -24.09 -7.12 -1.36
C GLU A 112 -23.02 -6.63 -0.39
N LEU A 113 -22.27 -7.59 0.19
CA LEU A 113 -21.16 -7.31 1.11
C LEU A 113 -21.57 -6.41 2.29
N ARG A 114 -22.86 -6.42 2.67
CA ARG A 114 -23.40 -5.62 3.77
C ARG A 114 -22.81 -6.01 5.11
N ASP A 115 -22.87 -7.31 5.38
CA ASP A 115 -22.69 -7.89 6.72
C ASP A 115 -21.41 -8.73 6.82
N GLU A 116 -20.86 -9.14 5.67
CA GLU A 116 -19.62 -9.92 5.55
C GLU A 116 -18.75 -9.36 4.42
N ASN A 117 -17.76 -8.54 4.77
CA ASN A 117 -16.74 -8.03 3.85
C ASN A 117 -15.41 -7.79 4.59
N ALA A 118 -14.31 -7.71 3.86
CA ALA A 118 -12.99 -7.35 4.36
C ALA A 118 -12.62 -5.88 4.10
N GLU A 119 -13.38 -5.16 3.26
CA GLU A 119 -13.20 -3.73 2.97
C GLU A 119 -13.31 -2.84 4.23
N THR A 120 -14.00 -3.33 5.27
CA THR A 120 -14.02 -2.74 6.61
C THR A 120 -12.62 -2.41 7.14
N ALA A 121 -11.58 -3.14 6.72
CA ALA A 121 -10.19 -2.87 7.07
C ALA A 121 -9.70 -1.48 6.58
N GLY A 122 -10.10 -1.06 5.37
CA GLY A 122 -9.78 0.28 4.86
C GLY A 122 -10.38 1.40 5.69
N ALA A 123 -11.60 1.20 6.20
CA ALA A 123 -12.21 2.12 7.16
C ALA A 123 -11.51 2.12 8.52
N ALA A 124 -11.08 0.95 9.01
CA ALA A 124 -10.31 0.86 10.25
C ALA A 124 -9.01 1.67 10.17
N LEU A 125 -8.29 1.56 9.05
CA LEU A 125 -7.08 2.35 8.78
C LEU A 125 -7.36 3.85 8.81
N LEU A 126 -8.39 4.33 8.10
CA LEU A 126 -8.78 5.74 8.13
C LEU A 126 -9.14 6.21 9.54
N LEU A 127 -9.95 5.44 10.28
CA LEU A 127 -10.38 5.80 11.63
C LEU A 127 -9.20 5.89 12.60
N ALA A 128 -8.19 5.00 12.47
CA ALA A 128 -6.95 5.07 13.24
C ALA A 128 -6.17 6.36 12.91
N GLU A 129 -6.09 6.74 11.64
CA GLU A 129 -5.42 7.96 11.20
C GLU A 129 -6.14 9.23 11.70
N VAL A 130 -7.48 9.26 11.66
CA VAL A 130 -8.26 10.36 12.23
C VAL A 130 -8.07 10.42 13.75
N PHE A 131 -8.04 9.29 14.46
CA PHE A 131 -7.69 9.29 15.87
C PHE A 131 -6.28 9.84 16.11
N ALA A 132 -5.29 9.46 15.28
CA ALA A 132 -3.91 9.91 15.43
C ALA A 132 -3.81 11.44 15.43
N ARG A 133 -4.63 12.11 14.63
CA ARG A 133 -4.67 13.57 14.47
C ARG A 133 -5.53 14.29 15.52
N THR A 134 -6.66 13.69 15.89
CA THR A 134 -7.71 14.36 16.69
C THR A 134 -7.68 13.99 18.17
N LYS A 135 -7.15 12.80 18.49
CA LYS A 135 -7.21 12.16 19.80
C LYS A 135 -8.63 11.92 20.33
N GLU A 136 -9.63 11.90 19.46
CA GLU A 136 -10.99 11.57 19.84
C GLU A 136 -11.20 10.05 19.92
N GLU A 137 -11.33 9.54 21.15
CA GLU A 137 -11.42 8.11 21.48
C GLU A 137 -12.50 7.34 20.71
N ARG A 138 -13.58 8.01 20.27
CA ARG A 138 -14.63 7.38 19.47
C ARG A 138 -14.12 6.78 18.15
N TYR A 139 -13.12 7.41 17.53
CA TYR A 139 -12.52 6.91 16.29
C TYR A 139 -11.60 5.73 16.56
N LEU A 140 -10.81 5.78 17.64
CA LEU A 140 -10.01 4.63 18.07
C LEU A 140 -10.91 3.43 18.34
N ALA A 141 -11.94 3.61 19.18
CA ALA A 141 -12.87 2.54 19.52
C ALA A 141 -13.59 1.96 18.28
N ALA A 142 -13.90 2.78 17.28
CA ALA A 142 -14.50 2.30 16.03
C ALA A 142 -13.49 1.52 15.16
N SER A 143 -12.25 2.00 15.05
CA SER A 143 -11.16 1.29 14.36
C SER A 143 -10.87 -0.06 15.01
N GLU A 144 -10.78 -0.10 16.34
CA GLU A 144 -10.55 -1.34 17.08
C GLU A 144 -11.69 -2.33 16.87
N ARG A 145 -12.97 -1.90 16.92
CA ARG A 145 -14.12 -2.78 16.63
C ARG A 145 -14.10 -3.34 15.21
N ALA A 146 -13.71 -2.52 14.22
CA ALA A 146 -13.58 -2.95 12.84
C ALA A 146 -12.51 -4.04 12.70
N MET A 147 -11.35 -3.89 13.35
CA MET A 147 -10.30 -4.92 13.33
C MET A 147 -10.66 -6.15 14.16
N GLN A 148 -11.39 -6.01 15.28
CA GLN A 148 -11.91 -7.18 16.01
C GLN A 148 -12.87 -8.00 15.15
N TYR A 149 -13.70 -7.34 14.33
CA TYR A 149 -14.51 -8.02 13.33
C TYR A 149 -13.65 -8.78 12.32
N VAL A 150 -12.60 -8.14 11.75
CA VAL A 150 -11.66 -8.83 10.83
C VAL A 150 -11.06 -10.08 11.48
N PHE A 151 -10.58 -9.99 12.72
CA PHE A 151 -9.96 -11.11 13.42
C PHE A 151 -10.93 -12.26 13.73
N LYS A 152 -12.20 -11.94 13.98
CA LYS A 152 -13.22 -12.93 14.37
C LYS A 152 -13.95 -13.54 13.19
N ASN A 153 -14.19 -12.76 12.13
CA ASN A 153 -15.11 -13.11 11.05
C ASN A 153 -14.41 -13.34 9.71
N ILE A 154 -13.25 -12.72 9.47
CA ILE A 154 -12.55 -12.80 8.19
C ILE A 154 -11.38 -13.76 8.28
N LEU A 155 -10.48 -13.52 9.23
CA LEU A 155 -9.22 -14.24 9.36
C LEU A 155 -9.36 -15.76 9.52
N PRO A 156 -10.30 -16.31 10.32
CA PRO A 156 -10.38 -17.76 10.54
C PRO A 156 -10.72 -18.58 9.31
N GLU A 157 -11.46 -18.01 8.37
CA GLU A 157 -11.91 -18.69 7.13
C GLU A 157 -11.29 -18.05 5.88
N HIS A 158 -10.36 -17.09 6.06
CA HIS A 158 -9.75 -16.29 5.00
C HIS A 158 -10.78 -15.72 4.01
N LYS A 159 -11.89 -15.18 4.52
CA LYS A 159 -12.96 -14.57 3.71
C LYS A 159 -12.60 -13.15 3.31
N TRP A 160 -11.48 -12.97 2.61
CA TRP A 160 -10.98 -11.67 2.16
C TRP A 160 -11.83 -11.11 1.00
N PHE A 161 -13.10 -10.92 1.29
CA PHE A 161 -14.18 -10.54 0.40
C PHE A 161 -14.22 -9.03 0.24
N ASP A 162 -14.05 -8.57 -0.99
CA ASP A 162 -14.26 -7.19 -1.38
C ASP A 162 -14.97 -7.12 -2.74
N TYR A 163 -15.21 -5.89 -3.19
CA TYR A 163 -15.78 -5.62 -4.50
C TYR A 163 -15.12 -6.47 -5.60
N GLU A 164 -13.80 -6.41 -5.67
CA GLU A 164 -13.08 -7.04 -6.76
C GLU A 164 -13.16 -8.56 -6.70
N THR A 165 -13.15 -9.12 -5.50
CA THR A 165 -13.28 -10.56 -5.27
C THR A 165 -14.45 -11.16 -6.04
N PHE A 166 -15.58 -10.45 -6.17
CA PHE A 166 -16.80 -11.01 -6.79
C PHE A 166 -17.21 -10.35 -8.10
N PHE A 167 -16.91 -9.07 -8.28
CA PHE A 167 -17.51 -8.25 -9.32
C PHE A 167 -16.50 -7.78 -10.38
N SER A 168 -15.19 -7.88 -10.11
CA SER A 168 -14.12 -7.49 -11.03
C SER A 168 -13.37 -8.72 -11.56
N CYS A 169 -12.94 -8.66 -12.82
CA CYS A 169 -12.02 -9.57 -13.53
C CYS A 169 -12.38 -11.07 -13.57
N SER A 170 -12.52 -11.72 -12.42
CA SER A 170 -12.92 -13.11 -12.22
C SER A 170 -14.27 -13.20 -11.49
N ARG A 171 -15.35 -12.79 -12.18
CA ARG A 171 -16.69 -12.68 -11.57
C ARG A 171 -17.23 -14.02 -11.08
N LYS A 172 -17.82 -14.01 -9.90
CA LYS A 172 -18.38 -15.21 -9.24
C LYS A 172 -19.52 -14.84 -8.27
N PRO A 173 -20.45 -15.77 -7.98
CA PRO A 173 -21.52 -15.51 -7.02
C PRO A 173 -20.98 -15.20 -5.63
N LEU A 174 -21.68 -14.35 -4.88
CA LEU A 174 -21.39 -14.12 -3.46
C LEU A 174 -21.46 -15.44 -2.68
N GLY A 175 -20.51 -15.63 -1.77
CA GLY A 175 -20.38 -16.88 -1.00
C GLY A 175 -19.77 -18.05 -1.77
N PHE A 176 -19.23 -17.82 -2.98
CA PHE A 176 -18.47 -18.84 -3.71
C PHE A 176 -17.40 -19.48 -2.80
N PHE A 177 -17.27 -20.80 -2.92
CA PHE A 177 -16.27 -21.60 -2.24
C PHE A 177 -15.72 -22.60 -3.25
N ASP A 178 -14.41 -22.61 -3.44
CA ASP A 178 -13.77 -23.53 -4.37
C ASP A 178 -13.57 -24.90 -3.71
N SER A 179 -14.34 -25.89 -4.16
CA SER A 179 -14.24 -27.26 -3.68
C SER A 179 -12.93 -27.97 -4.06
N TYR A 180 -12.15 -27.45 -5.01
CA TYR A 180 -10.86 -28.05 -5.38
C TYR A 180 -9.74 -27.59 -4.46
N THR A 181 -9.59 -26.27 -4.27
CA THR A 181 -8.58 -25.71 -3.37
C THR A 181 -9.02 -25.69 -1.90
N GLN A 182 -10.30 -25.95 -1.63
CA GLN A 182 -10.92 -25.86 -0.30
C GLN A 182 -10.76 -24.47 0.33
N GLN A 183 -10.89 -23.43 -0.49
CA GLN A 183 -10.71 -22.04 -0.09
C GLN A 183 -11.84 -21.15 -0.59
N HIS A 184 -12.10 -20.09 0.17
CA HIS A 184 -12.86 -18.95 -0.31
C HIS A 184 -12.02 -18.12 -1.30
N PRO A 185 -12.68 -17.39 -2.21
CA PRO A 185 -12.01 -16.41 -3.04
C PRO A 185 -11.55 -15.22 -2.18
N GLN A 186 -10.41 -14.67 -2.53
CA GLN A 186 -9.66 -13.73 -1.70
C GLN A 186 -9.04 -12.64 -2.56
N ASN A 187 -8.98 -11.42 -2.03
CA ASN A 187 -8.27 -10.29 -2.65
C ASN A 187 -7.21 -9.70 -1.72
N THR A 188 -6.06 -9.34 -2.30
CA THR A 188 -4.88 -8.88 -1.60
C THR A 188 -4.96 -7.43 -1.08
N LEU A 189 -5.79 -6.57 -1.68
CA LEU A 189 -5.89 -5.17 -1.25
C LEU A 189 -6.48 -5.06 0.16
N SER A 190 -7.56 -5.80 0.44
CA SER A 190 -8.17 -5.84 1.76
C SER A 190 -7.24 -6.42 2.82
N MET A 191 -6.39 -7.40 2.44
CA MET A 191 -5.34 -7.92 3.33
C MET A 191 -4.30 -6.84 3.65
N GLN A 192 -3.83 -6.09 2.65
CA GLN A 192 -2.87 -5.02 2.87
C GLN A 192 -3.43 -3.91 3.76
N GLN A 193 -4.67 -3.48 3.53
CA GLN A 193 -5.31 -2.46 4.37
C GLN A 193 -5.50 -2.95 5.81
N ALA A 194 -5.80 -4.24 6.01
CA ALA A 194 -5.89 -4.84 7.34
C ALA A 194 -4.52 -4.88 8.05
N ALA A 195 -3.44 -5.17 7.31
CA ALA A 195 -2.08 -5.13 7.83
C ALA A 195 -1.66 -3.68 8.20
N GLU A 196 -1.96 -2.68 7.37
CA GLU A 196 -1.69 -1.27 7.71
C GLU A 196 -2.53 -0.80 8.92
N ALA A 197 -3.80 -1.17 9.00
CA ALA A 197 -4.64 -0.85 10.16
C ALA A 197 -4.07 -1.45 11.46
N CYS A 198 -3.56 -2.69 11.40
CA CYS A 198 -2.86 -3.31 12.53
C CYS A 198 -1.58 -2.55 12.89
N TYR A 199 -0.76 -2.18 11.90
CA TYR A 199 0.46 -1.41 12.12
C TYR A 199 0.16 -0.08 12.83
N GLU A 200 -0.82 0.67 12.34
CA GLU A 200 -1.22 1.95 12.92
C GLU A 200 -1.80 1.80 14.32
N LEU A 201 -2.69 0.83 14.54
CA LEU A 201 -3.25 0.56 15.86
C LEU A 201 -2.18 0.13 16.86
N PHE A 202 -1.22 -0.70 16.47
CA PHE A 202 -0.07 -1.02 17.32
C PHE A 202 0.74 0.25 17.64
N ARG A 203 1.04 1.08 16.65
CA ARG A 203 1.80 2.32 16.84
C ARG A 203 1.12 3.24 17.86
N LEU A 204 -0.20 3.36 17.77
CA LEU A 204 -1.04 4.25 18.58
C LEU A 204 -1.32 3.72 20.00
N THR A 205 -1.56 2.42 20.14
CA THR A 205 -2.02 1.81 21.41
C THR A 205 -0.93 1.03 22.15
N LYS A 206 0.12 0.61 21.45
CA LYS A 206 1.13 -0.37 21.91
C LYS A 206 0.55 -1.73 22.29
N ASN A 207 -0.68 -2.04 21.88
CA ASN A 207 -1.29 -3.33 22.12
C ASN A 207 -0.71 -4.38 21.17
N ASP A 208 0.04 -5.33 21.73
CA ASP A 208 0.79 -6.34 20.98
C ASP A 208 -0.10 -7.26 20.12
N LEU A 209 -1.39 -7.36 20.44
CA LEU A 209 -2.36 -8.06 19.61
C LEU A 209 -2.28 -7.63 18.15
N TYR A 210 -2.19 -6.31 17.90
CA TYR A 210 -2.14 -5.77 16.55
C TYR A 210 -0.82 -6.06 15.84
N ARG A 211 0.31 -6.09 16.58
CA ARG A 211 1.58 -6.52 15.99
C ARG A 211 1.52 -7.97 15.55
N VAL A 212 0.99 -8.86 16.40
CA VAL A 212 0.89 -10.30 16.12
C VAL A 212 -0.09 -10.57 14.98
N LYS A 213 -1.29 -9.99 15.03
CA LYS A 213 -2.31 -10.19 14.00
C LYS A 213 -1.95 -9.54 12.68
N GLY A 214 -1.30 -8.37 12.73
CA GLY A 214 -0.75 -7.73 11.56
C GLY A 214 0.30 -8.59 10.85
N ALA A 215 1.22 -9.18 11.62
CA ALA A 215 2.25 -10.08 11.09
C ALA A 215 1.62 -11.32 10.42
N GLU A 216 0.62 -11.94 11.08
CA GLU A 216 -0.14 -13.06 10.51
C GLU A 216 -0.81 -12.70 9.16
N ILE A 217 -1.38 -11.50 9.04
CA ILE A 217 -2.04 -11.03 7.82
C ILE A 217 -1.03 -10.76 6.70
N ILE A 218 0.09 -10.06 6.99
CA ILE A 218 1.08 -9.76 5.96
C ILE A 218 1.86 -11.01 5.52
N ASP A 219 2.07 -11.97 6.42
CA ASP A 219 2.66 -13.27 6.09
C ASP A 219 1.75 -14.03 5.12
N TYR A 220 0.44 -14.00 5.36
CA TYR A 220 -0.52 -14.62 4.46
C TYR A 220 -0.62 -13.89 3.11
N LEU A 221 -0.62 -12.55 3.10
CA LEU A 221 -0.52 -11.75 1.87
C LEU A 221 0.74 -12.11 1.05
N SER A 222 1.85 -12.42 1.71
CA SER A 222 3.11 -12.78 1.05
C SER A 222 3.03 -14.04 0.20
N LEU A 223 2.00 -14.89 0.40
CA LEU A 223 1.73 -16.06 -0.44
C LEU A 223 1.30 -15.67 -1.86
N SER A 224 0.78 -14.45 -2.06
CA SER A 224 0.45 -13.90 -3.36
C SER A 224 1.64 -13.22 -4.05
N GLN A 225 2.81 -13.19 -3.41
CA GLN A 225 4.03 -12.62 -3.98
C GLN A 225 4.79 -13.63 -4.84
N GLN A 226 5.22 -13.19 -6.02
CA GLN A 226 6.05 -13.97 -6.91
C GLN A 226 7.47 -14.09 -6.35
N VAL A 227 7.90 -15.31 -6.04
CA VAL A 227 9.28 -15.62 -5.60
C VAL A 227 10.19 -16.01 -6.76
N TRP A 228 9.71 -15.89 -8.00
CA TRP A 228 10.45 -16.20 -9.23
C TRP A 228 9.78 -15.51 -10.44
N SER A 229 10.55 -15.35 -11.52
CA SER A 229 10.05 -14.86 -12.81
C SER A 229 9.86 -16.03 -13.78
N PRO A 230 8.66 -16.22 -14.38
CA PRO A 230 8.43 -17.29 -15.33
C PRO A 230 9.18 -17.13 -16.64
N ALA A 231 9.90 -18.18 -17.05
CA ALA A 231 10.71 -18.16 -18.27
C ALA A 231 9.91 -18.04 -19.58
N TRP A 232 8.59 -18.25 -19.53
CA TRP A 232 7.69 -18.06 -20.68
C TRP A 232 7.00 -16.70 -20.71
N LEU A 233 7.26 -15.85 -19.72
CA LEU A 233 6.82 -14.45 -19.72
C LEU A 233 8.03 -13.57 -20.04
N SER A 234 7.85 -12.60 -20.94
CA SER A 234 8.91 -11.70 -21.41
C SER A 234 9.33 -10.66 -20.36
N CYS A 235 8.50 -10.46 -19.33
CA CYS A 235 8.71 -9.47 -18.29
C CYS A 235 9.37 -10.07 -17.04
N GLU A 236 10.23 -9.30 -16.36
CA GLU A 236 10.82 -9.68 -15.06
C GLU A 236 9.81 -9.39 -13.95
N LEU A 237 9.27 -10.43 -13.32
CA LEU A 237 8.11 -10.34 -12.43
C LEU A 237 8.42 -10.77 -10.98
N PHE A 238 9.68 -11.04 -10.67
CA PHE A 238 10.12 -11.37 -9.32
C PHE A 238 9.75 -10.26 -8.34
N GLY A 239 9.06 -10.62 -7.27
CA GLY A 239 8.54 -9.72 -6.27
C GLY A 239 7.14 -9.16 -6.57
N GLY A 240 6.60 -9.39 -7.76
CA GLY A 240 5.27 -8.94 -8.14
C GLY A 240 4.15 -9.62 -7.34
N PHE A 241 2.93 -9.09 -7.41
CA PHE A 241 1.77 -9.65 -6.71
C PHE A 241 0.62 -9.94 -7.66
N GLY A 242 -0.04 -11.09 -7.48
CA GLY A 242 -1.39 -11.31 -7.98
C GLY A 242 -2.43 -10.61 -7.10
N VAL A 243 -3.59 -10.22 -7.66
CA VAL A 243 -4.64 -9.53 -6.90
C VAL A 243 -5.54 -10.52 -6.19
N GLN A 244 -5.81 -11.68 -6.79
CA GLN A 244 -6.72 -12.68 -6.22
C GLN A 244 -6.19 -14.11 -6.38
N ASN A 245 -6.61 -15.00 -5.50
CA ASN A 245 -6.39 -16.45 -5.64
C ASN A 245 -7.28 -17.10 -6.73
N THR A 246 -8.09 -16.31 -7.43
CA THR A 246 -8.99 -16.75 -8.49
C THR A 246 -8.82 -15.96 -9.79
N ASP A 247 -7.79 -15.11 -9.88
CA ASP A 247 -7.44 -14.38 -11.10
C ASP A 247 -6.13 -14.93 -11.68
N GLY A 248 -5.87 -14.67 -12.96
CA GLY A 248 -4.74 -15.20 -13.71
C GLY A 248 -3.49 -14.31 -13.71
N GLU A 249 -3.56 -13.11 -13.13
CA GLU A 249 -2.47 -12.14 -13.23
C GLU A 249 -1.25 -12.52 -12.39
N TRP A 250 -0.08 -12.13 -12.88
CA TRP A 250 1.20 -12.46 -12.26
C TRP A 250 1.77 -11.30 -11.45
N SER A 251 1.49 -10.06 -11.87
CA SER A 251 1.94 -8.83 -11.22
C SER A 251 0.91 -7.73 -11.43
N ASP A 252 0.76 -6.87 -10.44
CA ASP A 252 -0.25 -5.82 -10.40
C ASP A 252 0.29 -4.55 -9.72
N SER A 253 -0.23 -3.40 -10.14
CA SER A 253 0.17 -2.07 -9.67
C SER A 253 0.05 -1.88 -8.14
N ARG A 254 -0.80 -2.63 -7.43
CA ARG A 254 -0.93 -2.56 -5.97
C ARG A 254 0.38 -2.86 -5.23
N GLN A 255 1.31 -3.61 -5.85
CA GLN A 255 2.58 -3.97 -5.23
C GLN A 255 3.44 -2.76 -4.83
N GLY A 256 3.19 -1.57 -5.40
CA GLY A 256 3.79 -0.32 -4.91
C GLY A 256 3.41 0.00 -3.48
N TYR A 257 2.13 -0.06 -3.15
CA TYR A 257 1.66 0.12 -1.78
C TYR A 257 2.21 -0.98 -0.87
N PHE A 258 2.22 -2.22 -1.36
CA PHE A 258 2.65 -3.36 -0.57
C PHE A 258 4.13 -3.22 -0.20
N ALA A 259 4.96 -2.68 -1.08
CA ALA A 259 6.36 -2.38 -0.78
C ALA A 259 6.51 -1.49 0.46
N VAL A 260 5.69 -0.44 0.59
CA VAL A 260 5.71 0.45 1.76
C VAL A 260 5.24 -0.29 3.01
N THR A 261 4.19 -1.12 2.90
CA THR A 261 3.69 -1.95 4.00
C THR A 261 4.75 -2.92 4.49
N PHE A 262 5.46 -3.61 3.60
CA PHE A 262 6.57 -4.48 3.98
C PHE A 262 7.69 -3.71 4.71
N MET A 263 7.99 -2.48 4.32
CA MET A 263 8.95 -1.65 5.08
C MET A 263 8.46 -1.31 6.49
N ASN A 264 7.16 -1.04 6.66
CA ASN A 264 6.56 -0.80 7.98
C ASN A 264 6.68 -2.04 8.87
N TYR A 265 6.48 -3.24 8.31
CA TYR A 265 6.61 -4.49 9.05
C TYR A 265 8.06 -4.88 9.34
N TYR A 266 9.02 -4.52 8.47
CA TYR A 266 10.44 -4.61 8.82
C TYR A 266 10.78 -3.74 10.03
N GLU A 267 10.32 -2.47 10.08
CA GLU A 267 10.58 -1.61 11.24
C GLU A 267 9.93 -2.15 12.52
N LEU A 268 8.75 -2.75 12.39
CA LEU A 268 7.98 -3.31 13.49
C LEU A 268 8.63 -4.56 14.10
N THR A 269 9.24 -5.40 13.27
CA THR A 269 9.66 -6.76 13.67
C THR A 269 11.17 -6.96 13.63
N GLY A 270 11.90 -6.20 12.83
CA GLY A 270 13.32 -6.43 12.52
C GLY A 270 13.57 -7.61 11.58
N GLU A 271 12.51 -8.23 11.04
CA GLU A 271 12.61 -9.41 10.17
C GLU A 271 13.07 -9.01 8.77
N ARG A 272 14.28 -9.44 8.42
CA ARG A 272 14.94 -9.14 7.14
C ARG A 272 14.07 -9.50 5.93
N GLU A 273 13.32 -10.59 6.01
CA GLU A 273 12.48 -11.06 4.90
C GLU A 273 11.47 -10.00 4.46
N TYR A 274 10.85 -9.25 5.38
CA TYR A 274 9.95 -8.17 4.99
C TYR A 274 10.68 -7.07 4.21
N PHE A 275 11.91 -6.72 4.60
CA PHE A 275 12.70 -5.75 3.86
C PHE A 275 12.98 -6.22 2.43
N GLU A 276 13.42 -7.47 2.28
CA GLU A 276 13.74 -8.07 0.98
C GLU A 276 12.50 -8.16 0.08
N ARG A 277 11.37 -8.60 0.64
CA ARG A 277 10.08 -8.65 -0.06
C ARG A 277 9.59 -7.28 -0.47
N GLY A 278 9.75 -6.27 0.39
CA GLY A 278 9.40 -4.90 0.08
C GLY A 278 10.23 -4.32 -1.08
N VAL A 279 11.55 -4.57 -1.08
CA VAL A 279 12.42 -4.16 -2.20
C VAL A 279 12.06 -4.91 -3.49
N ALA A 280 11.75 -6.20 -3.40
CA ALA A 280 11.33 -6.99 -4.55
C ALA A 280 10.01 -6.46 -5.14
N ALA A 281 9.01 -6.18 -4.31
CA ALA A 281 7.73 -5.59 -4.71
C ALA A 281 7.90 -4.23 -5.37
N LEU A 282 8.75 -3.36 -4.79
CA LEU A 282 9.06 -2.06 -5.35
C LEU A 282 9.65 -2.17 -6.76
N ARG A 283 10.58 -3.11 -6.97
CA ARG A 283 11.25 -3.33 -8.25
C ARG A 283 10.30 -3.88 -9.30
N ALA A 284 9.52 -4.90 -8.94
CA ALA A 284 8.53 -5.50 -9.83
C ALA A 284 7.58 -4.44 -10.39
N MET A 285 7.30 -3.37 -9.64
CA MET A 285 6.40 -2.31 -10.09
C MET A 285 6.91 -1.58 -11.33
N PHE A 286 8.23 -1.41 -11.46
CA PHE A 286 8.83 -0.78 -12.62
C PHE A 286 8.79 -1.69 -13.86
N SER A 287 8.58 -2.99 -13.68
CA SER A 287 8.36 -3.94 -14.78
C SER A 287 6.99 -3.76 -15.47
N LEU A 288 6.05 -3.04 -14.84
CA LEU A 288 4.74 -2.74 -15.44
C LEU A 288 4.74 -1.50 -16.33
N PHE A 289 5.86 -0.80 -16.47
CA PHE A 289 5.98 0.32 -17.41
C PHE A 289 5.88 -0.16 -18.86
N GLU A 290 5.13 0.55 -19.69
CA GLU A 290 4.94 0.16 -21.10
C GLU A 290 6.25 0.17 -21.90
N SER A 291 7.18 1.06 -21.54
CA SER A 291 8.55 1.11 -22.04
C SER A 291 9.43 1.91 -21.06
N PRO A 292 10.77 1.84 -21.16
CA PRO A 292 11.68 2.62 -20.31
C PRO A 292 11.47 4.14 -20.39
N GLU A 293 10.96 4.65 -21.51
CA GLU A 293 10.68 6.07 -21.75
C GLU A 293 9.21 6.45 -21.55
N SER A 294 8.33 5.47 -21.37
CA SER A 294 6.90 5.72 -21.17
C SER A 294 6.65 6.21 -19.74
N PRO A 295 5.87 7.28 -19.52
CA PRO A 295 5.39 7.62 -18.18
C PRO A 295 4.22 6.73 -17.75
N ARG A 296 3.77 5.80 -18.60
CA ARG A 296 2.58 4.97 -18.35
C ARG A 296 2.98 3.59 -17.88
N THR A 297 2.21 3.13 -16.93
CA THR A 297 2.21 1.75 -16.41
C THR A 297 0.94 1.06 -16.86
N ALA A 298 1.04 -0.24 -17.10
CA ALA A 298 -0.13 -1.10 -17.17
C ALA A 298 -0.67 -1.35 -15.76
N GLU A 299 -1.94 -1.70 -15.67
CA GLU A 299 -2.53 -2.09 -14.38
C GLU A 299 -1.86 -3.36 -13.86
N ASN A 300 -1.73 -4.35 -14.74
CA ASN A 300 -1.20 -5.67 -14.41
C ASN A 300 -0.50 -6.32 -15.60
N TYR A 301 0.13 -7.48 -15.34
CA TYR A 301 0.79 -8.31 -16.32
C TYR A 301 0.25 -9.74 -16.27
N ALA A 302 0.07 -10.34 -17.44
CA ALA A 302 -0.45 -11.69 -17.61
C ALA A 302 -1.85 -11.95 -17.04
N HIS A 303 -2.70 -10.91 -16.98
CA HIS A 303 -4.06 -10.98 -16.44
C HIS A 303 -4.95 -12.09 -17.01
N SER A 304 -4.78 -12.44 -18.29
CA SER A 304 -5.50 -13.55 -18.93
C SER A 304 -4.57 -14.73 -19.27
N ALA A 305 -3.52 -14.93 -18.48
CA ALA A 305 -2.45 -15.92 -18.72
C ALA A 305 -1.72 -15.75 -20.08
N LEU A 306 -1.73 -14.52 -20.61
CA LEU A 306 -1.04 -14.16 -21.84
C LEU A 306 0.24 -13.38 -21.53
N ASP A 307 1.28 -13.54 -22.35
CA ASP A 307 2.53 -12.80 -22.21
C ASP A 307 2.37 -11.34 -22.69
N GLN A 308 1.64 -10.53 -21.92
CA GLN A 308 1.39 -9.13 -22.24
C GLN A 308 1.01 -8.31 -21.00
N LEU A 309 1.25 -7.00 -21.11
CA LEU A 309 0.65 -5.98 -20.26
C LEU A 309 -0.88 -5.96 -20.44
N ALA A 310 -1.60 -5.72 -19.36
CA ALA A 310 -3.06 -5.62 -19.37
C ALA A 310 -3.55 -4.45 -18.51
N GLY A 311 -4.65 -3.85 -18.96
CA GLY A 311 -5.20 -2.62 -18.39
C GLY A 311 -4.36 -1.37 -18.70
N VAL A 312 -5.02 -0.22 -18.77
CA VAL A 312 -4.37 1.09 -18.70
C VAL A 312 -4.80 1.68 -17.37
N THR A 313 -3.83 2.07 -16.55
CA THR A 313 -4.12 2.55 -15.21
C THR A 313 -3.87 4.05 -15.06
N GLY A 314 -4.39 4.62 -13.98
CA GLY A 314 -4.35 6.05 -13.69
C GLY A 314 -3.00 6.50 -13.14
N LEU A 315 -2.88 7.78 -12.76
CA LEU A 315 -1.68 8.20 -12.03
C LEU A 315 -1.66 7.59 -10.62
N HIS A 316 -2.79 7.58 -9.92
CA HIS A 316 -2.86 7.09 -8.54
C HIS A 316 -2.56 5.59 -8.44
N TRP A 317 -3.07 4.80 -9.37
CA TRP A 317 -2.93 3.36 -9.44
C TRP A 317 -1.91 3.05 -10.55
N GLY A 318 -0.72 2.57 -10.23
CA GLY A 318 0.38 2.45 -11.20
C GLY A 318 1.42 3.57 -11.02
N THR A 319 1.67 4.38 -12.05
CA THR A 319 2.88 5.24 -12.14
C THR A 319 3.12 6.10 -10.89
N GLY A 320 2.09 6.78 -10.41
CA GLY A 320 2.20 7.64 -9.23
C GLY A 320 2.45 6.85 -7.96
N SER A 321 1.78 5.71 -7.75
CA SER A 321 2.11 4.81 -6.65
C SER A 321 3.54 4.28 -6.72
N SER A 322 4.10 4.02 -7.91
CA SER A 322 5.51 3.61 -8.09
C SER A 322 6.47 4.70 -7.64
N VAL A 323 6.30 5.89 -8.20
CA VAL A 323 7.17 7.04 -7.96
C VAL A 323 7.09 7.48 -6.50
N VAL A 324 5.90 7.51 -5.91
CA VAL A 324 5.74 7.84 -4.48
C VAL A 324 6.40 6.78 -3.61
N SER A 325 6.17 5.49 -3.88
CA SER A 325 6.71 4.40 -3.04
C SER A 325 8.25 4.38 -3.05
N ILE A 326 8.90 4.56 -4.20
CA ILE A 326 10.36 4.63 -4.24
C ILE A 326 10.88 5.83 -3.44
N HIS A 327 10.23 7.00 -3.54
CA HIS A 327 10.65 8.18 -2.77
C HIS A 327 10.45 8.01 -1.27
N LEU A 328 9.34 7.39 -0.83
CA LEU A 328 9.11 7.09 0.59
C LEU A 328 10.15 6.11 1.14
N ILE A 329 10.47 5.07 0.36
CA ILE A 329 11.43 4.03 0.77
C ILE A 329 12.86 4.57 0.76
N THR A 330 13.29 5.28 -0.27
CA THR A 330 14.65 5.85 -0.33
C THR A 330 14.86 7.00 0.64
N ALA A 331 13.81 7.75 1.00
CA ALA A 331 13.88 8.71 2.08
C ALA A 331 14.23 8.05 3.43
N ARG A 332 13.69 6.85 3.70
CA ARG A 332 13.99 6.05 4.90
C ARG A 332 15.36 5.39 4.79
N TYR A 333 15.60 4.64 3.71
CA TYR A 333 16.68 3.66 3.62
C TYR A 333 17.79 3.99 2.63
N GLY A 334 17.71 5.12 1.94
CA GLY A 334 18.63 5.47 0.85
C GLY A 334 18.36 4.64 -0.40
N ASP A 335 19.27 4.73 -1.36
CA ASP A 335 19.24 3.94 -2.60
C ASP A 335 19.80 2.52 -2.37
N ALA A 336 20.53 2.34 -1.27
CA ALA A 336 21.00 1.06 -0.77
C ALA A 336 21.12 1.12 0.76
N TYR A 337 20.86 -0.02 1.42
CA TYR A 337 20.76 -0.10 2.87
C TYR A 337 21.61 -1.23 3.43
N VAL A 338 22.23 -0.98 4.58
CA VAL A 338 22.99 -1.96 5.37
C VAL A 338 22.48 -2.00 6.80
N ASN A 339 22.07 -3.19 7.25
CA ASN A 339 21.84 -3.49 8.66
C ASN A 339 23.15 -4.02 9.25
N VAL A 340 23.75 -3.24 10.16
CA VAL A 340 25.09 -3.49 10.69
C VAL A 340 25.09 -4.61 11.73
N GLU A 341 24.12 -4.61 12.64
CA GLU A 341 23.92 -5.64 13.66
C GLU A 341 23.77 -7.04 13.05
N GLN A 342 22.88 -7.16 12.06
CA GLN A 342 22.57 -8.42 11.40
C GLN A 342 23.48 -8.72 10.19
N LYS A 343 24.42 -7.82 9.87
CA LYS A 343 25.47 -7.99 8.85
C LYS A 343 24.96 -8.34 7.45
N TRP A 344 23.95 -7.62 6.99
CA TRP A 344 23.44 -7.76 5.63
C TRP A 344 23.15 -6.41 5.02
N GLY A 345 23.02 -6.38 3.69
CA GLY A 345 22.60 -5.19 2.97
C GLY A 345 21.82 -5.55 1.72
N VAL A 346 21.02 -4.60 1.25
CA VAL A 346 20.17 -4.74 0.07
C VAL A 346 20.26 -3.42 -0.71
N GLY A 347 20.53 -3.54 -2.02
CA GLY A 347 20.38 -2.39 -2.92
C GLY A 347 18.90 -2.21 -3.24
N ILE A 348 18.44 -0.96 -3.35
CA ILE A 348 17.03 -0.61 -3.56
C ILE A 348 16.87 -0.08 -4.98
N ASP A 349 17.44 1.09 -5.26
CA ASP A 349 17.33 1.76 -6.55
C ASP A 349 18.47 1.35 -7.49
N GLY A 350 18.16 0.47 -8.46
CA GLY A 350 19.06 0.11 -9.56
C GLY A 350 20.43 -0.47 -9.16
N CYS A 351 20.60 -0.96 -7.93
CA CYS A 351 21.86 -1.51 -7.43
C CYS A 351 21.66 -2.77 -6.57
N ARG A 352 22.73 -3.50 -6.26
CA ARG A 352 22.70 -4.70 -5.40
C ARG A 352 23.85 -4.70 -4.42
N ILE A 353 23.60 -5.23 -3.22
CA ILE A 353 24.63 -5.50 -2.21
C ILE A 353 24.71 -7.03 -2.05
N PRO A 354 25.62 -7.72 -2.75
CA PRO A 354 25.80 -9.16 -2.59
C PRO A 354 26.51 -9.54 -1.29
N GLU A 355 27.29 -8.62 -0.71
CA GLU A 355 28.10 -8.92 0.48
C GLU A 355 28.29 -7.70 1.38
N VAL A 356 28.13 -7.93 2.69
CA VAL A 356 28.48 -7.01 3.78
C VAL A 356 29.36 -7.77 4.77
N ARG A 357 30.52 -7.21 5.12
CA ARG A 357 31.41 -7.74 6.17
C ARG A 357 31.61 -6.68 7.24
N ILE A 358 31.27 -7.04 8.49
CA ILE A 358 31.43 -6.17 9.66
C ILE A 358 32.41 -6.81 10.64
N ASN A 359 33.55 -6.14 10.84
CA ASN A 359 34.64 -6.57 11.72
C ASN A 359 34.98 -5.44 12.71
N GLY A 360 34.35 -5.47 13.89
CA GLY A 360 34.40 -4.35 14.84
C GLY A 360 33.92 -3.07 14.17
N ASN A 361 34.72 -2.00 14.25
CA ASN A 361 34.39 -0.70 13.67
C ASN A 361 34.73 -0.59 12.17
N ARG A 362 34.99 -1.70 11.47
CA ARG A 362 35.26 -1.70 10.03
C ARG A 362 34.14 -2.38 9.27
N MET A 363 33.56 -1.65 8.32
CA MET A 363 32.51 -2.11 7.43
C MET A 363 33.03 -2.21 6.00
N GLU A 364 32.86 -3.36 5.37
CA GLU A 364 33.16 -3.58 3.96
C GLU A 364 31.87 -3.97 3.23
N VAL A 365 31.53 -3.21 2.19
CA VAL A 365 30.31 -3.42 1.41
C VAL A 365 30.70 -3.64 -0.05
N THR A 366 30.23 -4.73 -0.63
CA THR A 366 30.27 -4.92 -2.09
C THR A 366 28.97 -4.37 -2.66
N LEU A 367 29.08 -3.52 -3.67
CA LEU A 367 27.97 -2.82 -4.28
C LEU A 367 28.08 -2.93 -5.80
N LEU A 368 27.03 -3.43 -6.45
CA LEU A 368 26.96 -3.63 -7.90
C LEU A 368 25.91 -2.67 -8.49
N ASP A 369 26.26 -1.99 -9.58
CA ASP A 369 25.30 -1.21 -10.37
C ASP A 369 24.58 -2.10 -11.39
N ASN A 370 23.29 -1.82 -11.60
CA ASN A 370 22.48 -2.47 -12.62
C ASN A 370 21.97 -1.48 -13.69
N VAL A 371 22.22 -0.17 -13.56
CA VAL A 371 21.73 0.86 -14.50
C VAL A 371 22.76 1.16 -15.60
N ASN A 372 24.04 0.81 -15.39
CA ASN A 372 25.15 1.03 -16.32
C ASN A 372 25.30 2.51 -16.75
N SER A 373 24.99 3.44 -15.84
CA SER A 373 25.10 4.88 -16.07
C SER A 373 25.77 5.55 -14.87
N PRO A 374 26.78 6.43 -15.06
CA PRO A 374 27.46 7.09 -13.96
C PRO A 374 26.48 7.87 -13.07
N ARG A 375 26.38 7.47 -11.80
CA ARG A 375 25.47 8.10 -10.85
C ARG A 375 26.00 8.03 -9.42
N SER A 376 25.43 8.85 -8.55
CA SER A 376 25.71 8.80 -7.12
C SER A 376 24.51 8.20 -6.42
N ILE A 377 24.72 7.18 -5.60
CA ILE A 377 23.70 6.58 -4.77
C ILE A 377 23.91 6.92 -3.30
N GLN A 378 22.84 6.94 -2.52
CA GLN A 378 22.86 7.12 -1.07
C GLN A 378 22.88 5.75 -0.37
N LEU A 379 24.05 5.37 0.17
CA LEU A 379 24.20 4.18 0.99
C LEU A 379 23.96 4.54 2.46
N LYS A 380 22.86 4.04 3.05
CA LYS A 380 22.55 4.22 4.47
C LYS A 380 22.89 2.99 5.29
N PHE A 381 23.25 3.23 6.54
CA PHE A 381 23.51 2.20 7.55
C PHE A 381 22.59 2.43 8.75
N ASP A 382 22.15 1.35 9.38
CA ASP A 382 21.39 1.40 10.64
C ASP A 382 21.78 0.23 11.54
N LYS A 383 21.21 0.17 12.76
CA LYS A 383 21.49 -0.85 13.79
C LYS A 383 22.97 -0.91 14.14
N MET A 384 23.56 0.27 14.34
CA MET A 384 24.95 0.47 14.73
C MET A 384 25.11 0.61 16.25
N ASP A 385 26.02 -0.16 16.83
CA ASP A 385 26.33 -0.13 18.27
C ASP A 385 27.45 0.85 18.63
N ASP A 386 28.39 1.08 17.72
CA ASP A 386 29.48 2.04 17.89
C ASP A 386 29.13 3.43 17.36
N THR A 387 29.88 4.42 17.81
CA THR A 387 29.71 5.83 17.40
C THR A 387 30.41 6.16 16.08
N GLN A 388 31.38 5.34 15.66
CA GLN A 388 32.20 5.60 14.48
C GLN A 388 32.67 4.29 13.81
N TYR A 389 32.66 4.29 12.48
CA TYR A 389 33.11 3.16 11.67
C TYR A 389 33.99 3.61 10.49
N GLU A 390 35.02 2.82 10.17
CA GLU A 390 35.70 2.87 8.88
C GLU A 390 34.84 2.16 7.83
N VAL A 391 34.54 2.86 6.72
CA VAL A 391 33.69 2.32 5.65
C VAL A 391 34.50 2.12 4.37
N ILE A 392 34.41 0.92 3.81
CA ILE A 392 35.04 0.54 2.56
C ILE A 392 33.94 0.04 1.62
N VAL A 393 33.83 0.62 0.43
CA VAL A 393 32.87 0.17 -0.59
C VAL A 393 33.64 -0.20 -1.84
N ASN A 394 33.44 -1.43 -2.34
CA ASN A 394 34.17 -1.95 -3.51
C ASN A 394 35.70 -1.80 -3.43
N GLY A 395 36.27 -1.96 -2.22
CA GLY A 395 37.70 -1.80 -1.96
C GLY A 395 38.19 -0.35 -1.82
N VAL A 396 37.33 0.66 -2.01
CA VAL A 396 37.65 2.07 -1.83
C VAL A 396 37.28 2.51 -0.41
N SER A 397 38.24 3.08 0.32
CA SER A 397 38.00 3.62 1.67
C SER A 397 37.35 4.99 1.61
N TYR A 398 36.25 5.15 2.36
CA TYR A 398 35.56 6.42 2.60
C TYR A 398 35.96 7.04 3.95
N GLY A 399 36.99 6.47 4.59
CA GLY A 399 37.50 6.90 5.89
C GLY A 399 36.58 6.53 7.05
N LYS A 400 36.85 7.13 8.21
CA LYS A 400 36.03 6.97 9.42
C LYS A 400 34.85 7.93 9.39
N LYS A 401 33.65 7.41 9.63
CA LYS A 401 32.38 8.14 9.61
C LYS A 401 31.63 7.95 10.91
N MET A 402 31.02 9.02 11.39
CA MET A 402 30.16 8.97 12.57
C MET A 402 28.84 8.26 12.25
N LYS A 403 28.26 7.60 13.26
CA LYS A 403 26.94 6.93 13.15
C LYS A 403 25.87 7.82 12.53
N ASP A 404 25.81 9.09 12.91
CA ASP A 404 24.83 10.06 12.41
C ASP A 404 25.03 10.40 10.92
N GLU A 405 26.28 10.39 10.43
CA GLU A 405 26.57 10.57 9.01
C GLU A 405 26.09 9.35 8.22
N LEU A 406 26.40 8.15 8.71
CA LEU A 406 26.03 6.88 8.08
C LEU A 406 24.52 6.66 8.04
N SER A 407 23.80 7.09 9.09
CA SER A 407 22.33 7.02 9.16
C SER A 407 21.64 7.99 8.19
N LYS A 408 22.30 9.11 7.87
CA LYS A 408 21.79 10.08 6.87
C LYS A 408 22.07 9.63 5.43
N GLY A 409 23.15 8.90 5.23
CA GLY A 409 23.56 8.34 3.94
C GLY A 409 24.90 8.86 3.48
N LEU A 410 25.68 7.95 2.89
CA LEU A 410 26.96 8.23 2.25
C LEU A 410 26.78 8.23 0.73
N ALA A 411 27.23 9.28 0.06
CA ALA A 411 27.21 9.35 -1.39
C ALA A 411 28.30 8.43 -1.98
N ILE A 412 27.88 7.43 -2.75
CA ILE A 412 28.76 6.46 -3.43
C ILE A 412 28.60 6.62 -4.93
N GLY A 413 29.71 6.83 -5.65
CA GLY A 413 29.72 6.80 -7.10
C GLY A 413 29.67 5.37 -7.63
N LEU A 414 28.77 5.13 -8.58
CA LEU A 414 28.60 3.87 -9.32
C LEU A 414 28.87 4.07 -10.81
#